data_AF-K2HC84-F1
#
_entry.id   AF-K2HC84-F1
#
_cell.length_a   1.000
_cell.length_b   1.000
_cell.length_c   1.000
_cell.angle_alpha   90.00
_cell.angle_beta   90.00
_cell.angle_gamma   90.00
#
_symmetry.space_group_name_H-M   'P 1'
#
loop_
_entity.id
_entity.type
_entity.pdbx_description
1 polymer ?
#
loop_
_entity_poly.entity_id
_entity_poly.type
_entity_poly.pdbx_seq_one_letter_code
_entity_poly.pdbx_strand_id
1 'polypeptide(L)'
;MQQADDNFISTTFPLVPLTPQQIRETVLPLSLVVRPFLHEVQHIPMQLLRIPKCKICSAYFSPLTHWICPHSRYYCCVCHQIVADQPQRFIDCDRNKEIIPELNNNCVEYSGARIKEEINFTNVLIIDQCIVKDMQPFIQTIKNSFTILICSNTISTIVKGTSGYTEKIILNLSEDDIPQLCSIYSPTKAYKIGEWCKSYRGIVFKGNYLLEECLNVASKIIGKYGVIQCFHSLNYEYMKSKCNKNQMKDFGIDCMKKAIMINHYLIGTTNTIDCSLLRIQSKLTNGIFISNMLIDSCFIEKINRTIVGYDGNIRIRTPDNIDVIKAFGCVVGDNFGDCKVGVLTKDLTVIFKLRELEEMVKIKHQYQVIITFIGINGTKRIRVLNFGITVAPHISDAIKAVQPQMVILTMINSMANDYSNGMNKKDILKKYTDKLVTFLSYMGKNQPFSQFFHVLFKKFMEVEGVQEQQLIFSMEKVHRNVITTLVPKVVLVKPPNQFLIISNEILVVNCELMAFYAEELKKKFGVQAIEKSWQLKLNFIESVLHQADNYQTYFNYLMSLT
;
A
#
# COMPACT_ATOMS: atom_id res chain seq x y z
N MET A 1 16.36 21.26 -7.24
CA MET A 1 16.01 20.01 -7.94
C MET A 1 14.55 19.74 -7.66
N GLN A 2 13.67 19.83 -8.65
CA GLN A 2 12.33 19.23 -8.49
C GLN A 2 12.61 17.74 -8.26
N GLN A 3 12.31 17.24 -7.06
CA GLN A 3 12.24 15.80 -6.79
C GLN A 3 11.01 15.27 -7.54
N ALA A 4 10.83 13.95 -7.69
CA ALA A 4 9.49 13.47 -8.02
C ALA A 4 8.59 14.08 -6.95
N ASP A 5 7.47 14.71 -7.33
CA ASP A 5 6.49 15.16 -6.35
C ASP A 5 6.33 14.01 -5.34
N ASP A 6 6.37 14.32 -4.04
CA ASP A 6 6.36 13.40 -2.88
C ASP A 6 5.26 12.31 -2.92
N ASN A 7 4.42 12.40 -3.94
CA ASN A 7 3.24 11.65 -4.27
C ASN A 7 3.48 10.31 -5.01
N PHE A 8 4.53 10.17 -5.86
CA PHE A 8 4.72 8.94 -6.65
C PHE A 8 5.69 7.94 -6.02
N ILE A 9 6.78 8.44 -5.43
CA ILE A 9 7.79 7.64 -4.76
C ILE A 9 8.11 8.33 -3.43
N SER A 10 8.08 7.55 -2.36
CA SER A 10 8.50 7.99 -1.03
C SER A 10 9.50 6.98 -0.46
N THR A 11 10.38 7.40 0.44
CA THR A 11 11.40 6.53 1.05
C THR A 11 11.39 6.69 2.56
N THR A 12 11.82 5.67 3.29
CA THR A 12 12.01 5.79 4.74
C THR A 12 13.15 6.75 5.10
N PHE A 13 14.18 6.81 4.25
CA PHE A 13 15.35 7.66 4.40
C PHE A 13 15.53 8.53 3.15
N PRO A 14 15.01 9.77 3.14
CA PRO A 14 15.28 10.75 2.08
C PRO A 14 16.77 11.13 2.01
N LEU A 15 17.39 11.22 3.19
CA LEU A 15 18.83 11.26 3.36
C LEU A 15 19.30 9.87 3.82
N VAL A 16 19.97 9.15 2.93
CA VAL A 16 20.42 7.77 3.20
C VAL A 16 21.70 7.81 4.05
N PRO A 17 21.81 7.04 5.15
CA PRO A 17 23.07 6.93 5.88
C PRO A 17 24.24 6.53 4.98
N LEU A 18 25.46 6.97 5.34
CA LEU A 18 26.66 6.75 4.51
C LEU A 18 27.12 5.30 4.49
N THR A 19 26.93 4.60 5.62
CA THR A 19 27.45 3.24 5.80
C THR A 19 26.34 2.26 6.19
N PRO A 20 26.46 0.98 5.77
CA PRO A 20 25.52 -0.06 6.16
C PRO A 20 25.43 -0.27 7.68
N GLN A 21 26.51 0.02 8.41
CA GLN A 21 26.53 -0.09 9.87
C GLN A 21 25.60 0.93 10.51
N GLN A 22 25.62 2.18 10.06
CA GLN A 22 24.73 3.24 10.57
C GLN A 22 23.26 2.86 10.38
N ILE A 23 22.88 2.32 9.22
CA ILE A 23 21.50 1.82 9.01
C ILE A 23 21.16 0.72 10.01
N ARG A 24 22.05 -0.26 10.20
CA ARG A 24 21.85 -1.37 11.14
C ARG A 24 21.68 -0.90 12.59
N GLU A 25 22.43 0.12 13.00
CA GLU A 25 22.34 0.72 14.34
C GLU A 25 20.98 1.38 14.58
N THR A 26 20.37 2.00 13.56
CA THR A 26 19.01 2.56 13.70
C THR A 26 17.94 1.48 13.79
N VAL A 27 18.19 0.26 13.29
CA VAL A 27 17.22 -0.83 13.19
C VAL A 27 15.99 -0.50 12.33
N LEU A 28 15.93 0.68 11.71
CA LEU A 28 14.86 1.09 10.83
C LEU A 28 15.01 0.43 9.46
N PRO A 29 13.88 0.05 8.81
CA PRO A 29 13.94 -0.50 7.47
C PRO A 29 14.27 0.59 6.44
N LEU A 30 15.21 0.31 5.54
CA LEU A 30 15.36 1.06 4.29
C LEU A 30 14.31 0.55 3.29
N SER A 31 13.47 1.42 2.76
CA SER A 31 12.45 1.02 1.78
C SER A 31 11.99 2.16 0.88
N LEU A 32 11.56 1.79 -0.32
CA LEU A 32 10.96 2.65 -1.33
C LEU A 32 9.48 2.28 -1.51
N VAL A 33 8.58 3.23 -1.29
CA VAL A 33 7.13 3.11 -1.49
C VAL A 33 6.77 3.76 -2.80
N VAL A 34 6.16 2.99 -3.71
CA VAL A 34 5.88 3.40 -5.09
C VAL A 34 4.37 3.37 -5.33
N ARG A 35 3.83 4.51 -5.77
CA ARG A 35 2.42 4.73 -6.14
C ARG A 35 2.35 5.24 -7.58
N PRO A 36 2.49 4.36 -8.58
CA PRO A 36 2.82 4.78 -9.94
C PRO A 36 1.73 5.59 -10.64
N PHE A 37 0.47 5.48 -10.21
CA PHE A 37 -0.69 6.05 -10.92
C PHE A 37 -1.48 7.09 -10.11
N LEU A 38 -0.91 7.61 -9.01
CA LEU A 38 -1.63 8.53 -8.14
C LEU A 38 -2.03 9.83 -8.87
N HIS A 39 -1.14 10.35 -9.72
CA HIS A 39 -1.37 11.55 -10.53
C HIS A 39 -1.20 11.30 -12.02
N GLU A 40 -1.73 12.23 -12.82
CA GLU A 40 -1.49 12.30 -14.25
C GLU A 40 -0.04 12.65 -14.56
N VAL A 41 0.42 12.26 -15.74
CA VAL A 41 1.83 12.33 -16.12
C VAL A 41 1.95 12.81 -17.56
N GLN A 42 3.08 13.42 -17.89
CA GLN A 42 3.34 13.84 -19.26
C GLN A 42 3.52 12.63 -20.18
N HIS A 43 2.73 12.59 -21.25
CA HIS A 43 2.79 11.53 -22.27
C HIS A 43 3.76 11.89 -23.39
N ILE A 44 4.62 10.93 -23.75
CA ILE A 44 5.64 11.06 -24.80
C ILE A 44 5.36 9.98 -25.86
N PRO A 45 5.08 10.33 -27.12
CA PRO A 45 4.83 9.33 -28.17
C PRO A 45 6.12 8.56 -28.51
N MET A 46 6.07 7.21 -28.50
CA MET A 46 7.22 6.35 -28.86
C MET A 46 7.51 6.34 -30.36
N GLN A 47 6.54 6.73 -31.20
CA GLN A 47 6.59 6.54 -32.66
C GLN A 47 7.71 7.32 -33.36
N LEU A 48 8.39 8.23 -32.67
CA LEU A 48 9.41 9.08 -33.25
C LEU A 48 10.84 8.70 -32.85
N LEU A 49 11.07 7.85 -31.83
CA LEU A 49 12.38 7.77 -31.18
C LEU A 49 12.71 6.40 -30.54
N ARG A 50 13.95 5.94 -30.70
CA ARG A 50 14.53 4.92 -29.81
C ARG A 50 14.58 5.52 -28.41
N ILE A 51 13.77 5.02 -27.49
CA ILE A 51 13.68 5.56 -26.12
C ILE A 51 15.10 5.63 -25.52
N PRO A 52 15.57 6.82 -25.11
CA PRO A 52 16.95 7.02 -24.69
C PRO A 52 17.25 6.26 -23.40
N LYS A 53 18.28 5.42 -23.45
CA LYS A 53 18.71 4.56 -22.34
C LYS A 53 20.22 4.51 -22.24
N CYS A 54 20.70 4.23 -21.04
CA CYS A 54 22.07 3.86 -20.79
C CYS A 54 22.46 2.58 -21.52
N LYS A 55 23.52 2.63 -22.33
CA LYS A 55 24.01 1.45 -23.05
C LYS A 55 24.60 0.39 -22.13
N ILE A 56 24.99 0.77 -20.91
CA ILE A 56 25.57 -0.12 -19.90
C ILE A 56 24.45 -0.77 -19.06
N CYS A 57 23.73 0.02 -18.25
CA CYS A 57 22.73 -0.51 -17.31
C CYS A 57 21.26 -0.45 -17.83
N SER A 58 21.05 0.01 -19.06
CA SER A 58 19.71 0.22 -19.66
C SER A 58 18.80 1.21 -18.92
N ALA A 59 19.30 1.96 -17.94
CA ALA A 59 18.60 3.03 -17.24
C ALA A 59 18.02 4.05 -18.21
N TYR A 60 16.77 4.46 -18.03
CA TYR A 60 16.17 5.54 -18.81
C TYR A 60 16.79 6.88 -18.38
N PHE A 61 16.78 7.86 -19.28
CA PHE A 61 17.22 9.21 -18.96
C PHE A 61 16.29 9.84 -17.91
N SER A 62 16.85 10.76 -17.13
CA SER A 62 16.22 11.42 -15.99
C SER A 62 16.75 12.84 -15.84
N PRO A 63 16.10 13.71 -15.03
CA PRO A 63 16.61 15.04 -14.72
C PRO A 63 17.99 15.07 -14.03
N LEU A 64 18.42 13.93 -13.46
CA LEU A 64 19.75 13.80 -12.88
C LEU A 64 20.83 13.44 -13.89
N THR A 65 20.44 13.03 -15.10
CA THR A 65 21.38 12.75 -16.18
C THR A 65 22.05 14.05 -16.60
N HIS A 66 23.37 14.09 -16.53
CA HIS A 66 24.13 15.29 -16.89
C HIS A 66 25.27 14.96 -17.83
N TRP A 67 25.55 15.92 -18.71
CA TRP A 67 26.59 15.82 -19.72
C TRP A 67 27.92 16.27 -19.15
N ILE A 68 28.95 15.46 -19.36
CA ILE A 68 30.32 15.78 -18.93
C ILE A 68 31.04 16.53 -20.04
N CYS A 69 30.85 16.06 -21.28
CA CYS A 69 31.31 16.72 -22.48
C CYS A 69 30.09 16.90 -23.38
N PRO A 70 29.68 18.15 -23.67
CA PRO A 70 28.56 18.41 -24.58
C PRO A 70 28.73 17.59 -25.87
N HIS A 71 27.62 17.04 -26.37
CA HIS A 71 27.57 16.26 -27.60
C HIS A 71 28.39 14.95 -27.69
N SER A 72 29.11 14.50 -26.65
CA SER A 72 29.87 13.23 -26.70
C SER A 72 29.62 12.26 -25.55
N ARG A 73 29.60 12.73 -24.29
CA ARG A 73 29.56 11.84 -23.11
C ARG A 73 28.63 12.36 -22.02
N TYR A 74 27.97 11.45 -21.33
CA TYR A 74 27.14 11.77 -20.17
C TYR A 74 27.40 10.81 -19.01
N TYR A 75 27.03 11.24 -17.81
CA TYR A 75 27.12 10.45 -16.59
C TYR A 75 25.78 9.80 -16.26
N CYS A 76 25.77 8.49 -16.06
CA CYS A 76 24.57 7.78 -15.64
C CYS A 76 24.44 7.75 -14.11
N CYS A 77 23.42 8.39 -13.53
CA CYS A 77 23.20 8.45 -12.08
C CYS A 77 22.66 7.17 -11.43
N VAL A 78 22.52 6.08 -12.20
CA VAL A 78 22.12 4.77 -11.69
C VAL A 78 23.35 3.86 -11.51
N CYS A 79 24.19 3.72 -12.54
CA CYS A 79 25.39 2.86 -12.52
C CYS A 79 26.71 3.62 -12.37
N HIS A 80 26.66 4.95 -12.26
CA HIS A 80 27.79 5.87 -12.11
C HIS A 80 28.90 5.77 -13.19
N GLN A 81 28.60 5.15 -14.34
CA GLN A 81 29.52 5.07 -15.46
C GLN A 81 29.39 6.29 -16.38
N ILE A 82 30.52 6.68 -16.98
CA ILE A 82 30.57 7.65 -18.08
C ILE A 82 30.27 6.89 -19.37
N VAL A 83 29.21 7.28 -20.06
CA VAL A 83 28.75 6.60 -21.27
C VAL A 83 29.11 7.45 -22.49
N ALA A 84 29.80 6.82 -23.44
CA ALA A 84 30.03 7.37 -24.77
C ALA A 84 28.78 7.21 -25.62
N ASP A 85 28.35 8.30 -26.25
CA ASP A 85 27.15 8.47 -27.09
C ASP A 85 25.99 9.19 -26.43
N GLN A 86 25.49 10.20 -27.15
CA GLN A 86 24.26 10.90 -26.84
C GLN A 86 23.27 10.61 -27.97
N PRO A 87 22.02 10.22 -27.64
CA PRO A 87 20.97 10.15 -28.65
C PRO A 87 20.92 11.46 -29.45
N GLN A 88 21.04 11.36 -30.78
CA GLN A 88 21.07 12.52 -31.71
C GLN A 88 19.92 13.51 -31.44
N ARG A 89 18.74 12.99 -31.09
CA ARG A 89 17.59 13.78 -30.65
C ARG A 89 17.95 14.83 -29.60
N PHE A 90 18.74 14.51 -28.59
CA PHE A 90 19.07 15.47 -27.53
C PHE A 90 20.00 16.56 -28.03
N ILE A 91 20.90 16.24 -28.97
CA ILE A 91 21.75 17.22 -29.64
C ILE A 91 20.88 18.20 -30.44
N ASP A 92 19.92 17.67 -31.19
CA ASP A 92 19.03 18.48 -32.02
C ASP A 92 18.10 19.35 -31.15
N CYS A 93 17.51 18.76 -30.10
CA CYS A 93 16.69 19.49 -29.13
C CYS A 93 17.50 20.60 -28.41
N ASP A 94 18.74 20.35 -28.02
CA ASP A 94 19.61 21.37 -27.39
C ASP A 94 19.89 22.53 -28.35
N ARG A 95 20.24 22.24 -29.61
CA ARG A 95 20.42 23.25 -30.68
C ARG A 95 19.17 24.09 -30.90
N ASN A 96 18.01 23.45 -30.88
CA ASN A 96 16.70 24.10 -31.08
C ASN A 96 16.13 24.73 -29.81
N LYS A 97 16.79 24.58 -28.66
CA LYS A 97 16.31 25.00 -27.33
C LYS A 97 14.94 24.41 -26.97
N GLU A 98 14.70 23.17 -27.38
CA GLU A 98 13.48 22.42 -27.11
C GLU A 98 13.49 21.84 -25.69
N ILE A 99 12.32 21.87 -25.05
CA ILE A 99 12.14 21.22 -23.75
C ILE A 99 12.06 19.72 -23.95
N ILE A 100 12.95 18.98 -23.28
CA ILE A 100 12.99 17.53 -23.29
C ILE A 100 12.29 17.01 -22.02
N PRO A 101 11.07 16.44 -22.11
CA PRO A 101 10.30 16.02 -20.93
C PRO A 101 11.05 15.05 -20.01
N GLU A 102 11.84 14.14 -20.58
CA GLU A 102 12.62 13.12 -19.85
C GLU A 102 13.69 13.70 -18.93
N LEU A 103 14.19 14.90 -19.25
CA LEU A 103 15.24 15.60 -18.51
C LEU A 103 14.67 16.66 -17.57
N ASN A 104 13.40 17.02 -17.74
CA ASN A 104 12.75 18.04 -16.92
C ASN A 104 11.83 17.42 -15.87
N ASN A 105 11.27 16.24 -16.13
CA ASN A 105 10.33 15.59 -15.22
C ASN A 105 10.89 14.29 -14.65
N ASN A 106 10.66 14.08 -13.35
CA ASN A 106 11.01 12.82 -12.70
C ASN A 106 10.04 11.68 -13.04
N CYS A 107 8.85 12.01 -13.53
CA CYS A 107 7.88 11.04 -14.01
C CYS A 107 7.51 11.35 -15.46
N VAL A 108 7.68 10.35 -16.33
CA VAL A 108 7.26 10.42 -17.73
C VAL A 108 6.61 9.11 -18.17
N GLU A 109 5.67 9.18 -19.10
CA GLU A 109 5.06 7.99 -19.72
C GLU A 109 5.25 7.98 -21.23
N TYR A 110 6.00 7.00 -21.71
CA TYR A 110 6.10 6.73 -23.13
C TYR A 110 4.86 5.95 -23.59
N SER A 111 4.23 6.39 -24.67
CA SER A 111 3.02 5.78 -25.26
C SER A 111 3.31 5.31 -26.68
N GLY A 112 3.18 4.01 -26.92
CA GLY A 112 3.54 3.35 -28.17
C GLY A 112 2.36 3.03 -29.06
N ALA A 113 2.60 2.16 -30.04
CA ALA A 113 1.56 1.69 -30.93
C ALA A 113 0.43 0.99 -30.17
N ARG A 114 -0.78 1.15 -30.67
CA ARG A 114 -1.94 0.38 -30.24
C ARG A 114 -1.76 -1.07 -30.70
N ILE A 115 -2.10 -2.01 -29.84
CA ILE A 115 -2.16 -3.43 -30.18
C ILE A 115 -3.31 -3.61 -31.19
N LYS A 116 -3.09 -4.40 -32.24
CA LYS A 116 -4.07 -4.60 -33.32
C LYS A 116 -5.29 -5.42 -32.88
N GLU A 117 -5.13 -6.26 -31.88
CA GLU A 117 -6.18 -7.10 -31.30
C GLU A 117 -7.17 -6.24 -30.50
N GLU A 118 -8.47 -6.49 -30.69
CA GLU A 118 -9.50 -5.88 -29.85
C GLU A 118 -9.38 -6.42 -28.41
N ILE A 119 -9.14 -5.51 -27.47
CA ILE A 119 -9.13 -5.85 -26.05
C ILE A 119 -10.59 -5.89 -25.56
N ASN A 120 -11.17 -7.09 -25.52
CA ASN A 120 -12.50 -7.31 -24.98
C ASN A 120 -12.46 -7.45 -23.47
N PHE A 121 -12.48 -6.32 -22.76
CA PHE A 121 -12.57 -6.33 -21.30
C PHE A 121 -13.93 -6.87 -20.85
N THR A 122 -13.92 -8.00 -20.15
CA THR A 122 -15.15 -8.67 -19.70
C THR A 122 -15.25 -8.67 -18.17
N ASN A 123 -16.43 -8.33 -17.65
CA ASN A 123 -16.74 -8.35 -16.23
C ASN A 123 -17.64 -9.55 -15.91
N VAL A 124 -17.15 -10.52 -15.14
CA VAL A 124 -17.94 -11.69 -14.72
C VAL A 124 -18.32 -11.53 -13.26
N LEU A 125 -19.62 -11.51 -12.97
CA LEU A 125 -20.14 -11.50 -11.62
C LEU A 125 -20.40 -12.93 -11.19
N ILE A 126 -19.77 -13.36 -10.09
CA ILE A 126 -20.11 -14.59 -9.40
C ILE A 126 -20.93 -14.19 -8.19
N ILE A 127 -22.20 -14.59 -8.15
CA ILE A 127 -23.14 -14.17 -7.11
C ILE A 127 -23.59 -15.43 -6.35
N ASP A 128 -23.39 -15.42 -5.04
CA ASP A 128 -24.02 -16.39 -4.15
C ASP A 128 -25.55 -16.32 -4.28
N GLN A 129 -26.18 -17.46 -4.57
CA GLN A 129 -27.60 -17.59 -4.80
C GLN A 129 -28.48 -16.90 -3.74
N CYS A 130 -28.02 -16.87 -2.47
CA CYS A 130 -28.74 -16.27 -1.35
C CYS A 130 -28.96 -14.74 -1.49
N ILE A 131 -28.04 -14.05 -2.15
CA ILE A 131 -28.01 -12.59 -2.21
C ILE A 131 -28.33 -12.05 -3.61
N VAL A 132 -28.68 -12.92 -4.57
CA VAL A 132 -29.09 -12.49 -5.92
C VAL A 132 -30.19 -11.43 -5.87
N LYS A 133 -31.15 -11.57 -4.96
CA LYS A 133 -32.23 -10.59 -4.75
C LYS A 133 -31.74 -9.19 -4.36
N ASP A 134 -30.60 -9.11 -3.70
CA ASP A 134 -30.02 -7.88 -3.17
C ASP A 134 -29.01 -7.25 -4.16
N MET A 135 -28.72 -7.90 -5.29
CA MET A 135 -27.70 -7.47 -6.26
C MET A 135 -28.12 -6.31 -7.16
N GLN A 136 -29.41 -5.96 -7.18
CA GLN A 136 -29.90 -4.92 -8.09
C GLN A 136 -29.11 -3.60 -8.02
N PRO A 137 -28.86 -3.01 -6.83
CA PRO A 137 -28.20 -1.71 -6.74
C PRO A 137 -26.81 -1.74 -7.38
N PHE A 138 -26.10 -2.87 -7.29
CA PHE A 138 -24.81 -3.04 -7.93
C PHE A 138 -24.93 -3.24 -9.44
N ILE A 139 -25.76 -4.18 -9.91
CA ILE A 139 -25.89 -4.53 -11.33
C ILE A 139 -26.22 -3.30 -12.17
N GLN A 140 -27.10 -2.42 -11.67
CA GLN A 140 -27.54 -1.23 -12.36
C GLN A 140 -26.44 -0.15 -12.54
N THR A 141 -25.31 -0.28 -11.84
CA THR A 141 -24.16 0.65 -11.96
C THR A 141 -23.09 0.19 -12.95
N ILE A 142 -23.24 -1.02 -13.51
CA ILE A 142 -22.24 -1.60 -14.40
C ILE A 142 -22.18 -0.83 -15.73
N LYS A 143 -20.97 -0.35 -16.06
CA LYS A 143 -20.70 0.43 -17.28
C LYS A 143 -20.13 -0.39 -18.44
N ASN A 144 -19.64 -1.60 -18.17
CA ASN A 144 -18.97 -2.46 -19.14
C ASN A 144 -19.80 -3.71 -19.43
N SER A 145 -19.49 -4.40 -20.53
CA SER A 145 -20.11 -5.69 -20.83
C SER A 145 -19.89 -6.68 -19.68
N PHE A 146 -20.94 -7.42 -19.33
CA PHE A 146 -20.91 -8.29 -18.17
C PHE A 146 -21.67 -9.60 -18.35
N THR A 147 -21.30 -10.59 -17.55
CA THR A 147 -21.98 -11.88 -17.44
C THR A 147 -22.21 -12.21 -15.97
N ILE A 148 -23.28 -12.95 -15.68
CA ILE A 148 -23.61 -13.38 -14.32
C ILE A 148 -23.54 -14.89 -14.23
N LEU A 149 -22.83 -15.37 -13.22
CA LEU A 149 -22.84 -16.73 -12.74
C LEU A 149 -23.44 -16.73 -11.33
N ILE A 150 -24.48 -17.52 -11.13
CA ILE A 150 -25.07 -17.76 -9.82
C ILE A 150 -24.44 -19.04 -9.27
N CYS A 151 -23.89 -18.94 -8.07
CA CYS A 151 -23.11 -20.00 -7.43
C CYS A 151 -23.85 -20.54 -6.21
N SER A 152 -24.06 -21.85 -6.19
CA SER A 152 -24.56 -22.60 -5.04
C SER A 152 -23.94 -24.01 -5.04
N ASN A 153 -24.73 -25.06 -4.86
CA ASN A 153 -24.37 -26.45 -5.15
C ASN A 153 -24.44 -26.79 -6.65
N THR A 154 -24.88 -25.83 -7.46
CA THR A 154 -24.84 -25.86 -8.92
C THR A 154 -24.29 -24.50 -9.39
N ILE A 155 -23.86 -24.46 -10.65
CA ILE A 155 -23.52 -23.20 -11.32
C ILE A 155 -24.64 -22.93 -12.32
N SER A 156 -25.17 -21.72 -12.33
CA SER A 156 -26.18 -21.31 -13.30
C SER A 156 -25.88 -19.92 -13.85
N THR A 157 -26.47 -19.58 -14.98
CA THR A 157 -26.40 -18.24 -15.56
C THR A 157 -27.78 -17.72 -15.85
N ILE A 158 -27.86 -16.43 -16.15
CA ILE A 158 -29.08 -15.79 -16.61
C ILE A 158 -29.07 -15.84 -18.13
N VAL A 159 -30.16 -16.28 -18.74
CA VAL A 159 -30.37 -16.29 -20.20
C VAL A 159 -31.62 -15.49 -20.54
N LYS A 160 -31.58 -14.77 -21.65
CA LYS A 160 -32.76 -14.09 -22.20
C LYS A 160 -33.63 -15.08 -22.97
N GLY A 161 -34.82 -15.35 -22.45
CA GLY A 161 -35.88 -16.09 -23.14
C GLY A 161 -36.84 -15.19 -23.93
N THR A 162 -37.95 -15.76 -24.38
CA THR A 162 -39.01 -15.06 -25.14
C THR A 162 -39.83 -14.12 -24.25
N SER A 163 -40.11 -14.52 -23.00
CA SER A 163 -40.96 -13.80 -22.04
C SER A 163 -40.17 -12.98 -21.00
N GLY A 164 -38.84 -13.00 -21.03
CA GLY A 164 -38.02 -12.31 -20.03
C GLY A 164 -36.67 -12.99 -19.81
N TYR A 165 -36.11 -12.84 -18.61
CA TYR A 165 -34.90 -13.52 -18.20
C TYR A 165 -35.25 -14.77 -17.39
N THR A 166 -34.47 -15.82 -17.59
CA THR A 166 -34.62 -17.09 -16.87
C THR A 166 -33.25 -17.60 -16.42
N GLU A 167 -33.22 -18.31 -15.31
CA GLU A 167 -32.02 -19.01 -14.86
C GLU A 167 -31.84 -20.31 -15.68
N LYS A 168 -30.60 -20.56 -16.12
CA LYS A 168 -30.21 -21.80 -16.81
C LYS A 168 -29.02 -22.42 -16.09
N ILE A 169 -29.17 -23.67 -15.67
CA ILE A 169 -28.11 -24.43 -15.00
C ILE A 169 -27.02 -24.82 -16.01
N ILE A 170 -25.77 -24.68 -15.58
CA ILE A 170 -24.53 -24.96 -16.27
C ILE A 170 -23.79 -26.03 -15.43
N LEU A 171 -24.13 -27.30 -15.62
CA LEU A 171 -23.44 -28.43 -14.99
C LEU A 171 -22.58 -29.14 -16.03
N ASN A 172 -21.34 -29.49 -15.67
CA ASN A 172 -20.45 -30.37 -16.44
C ASN A 172 -20.32 -30.01 -17.93
N LEU A 173 -20.20 -28.72 -18.25
CA LEU A 173 -20.00 -28.29 -19.64
C LEU A 173 -18.62 -28.69 -20.16
N SER A 174 -18.58 -29.13 -21.42
CA SER A 174 -17.33 -29.23 -22.17
C SER A 174 -16.76 -27.83 -22.41
N GLU A 175 -15.46 -27.72 -22.69
CA GLU A 175 -14.81 -26.41 -22.84
C GLU A 175 -15.42 -25.55 -23.95
N ASP A 176 -15.96 -26.19 -24.99
CA ASP A 176 -16.56 -25.54 -26.16
C ASP A 176 -17.97 -24.97 -25.88
N ASP A 177 -18.68 -25.48 -24.87
CA ASP A 177 -20.07 -25.08 -24.56
C ASP A 177 -20.14 -23.80 -23.72
N ILE A 178 -19.07 -23.46 -22.99
CA ILE A 178 -19.06 -22.37 -22.00
C ILE A 178 -19.35 -20.99 -22.63
N PRO A 179 -18.67 -20.58 -23.73
CA PRO A 179 -18.94 -19.29 -24.36
C PRO A 179 -20.31 -19.22 -25.04
N GLN A 180 -20.84 -20.35 -25.50
CA GLN A 180 -22.13 -20.42 -26.19
C GLN A 180 -23.31 -20.29 -25.22
N LEU A 181 -23.15 -20.77 -23.99
CA LEU A 181 -24.20 -20.75 -22.96
C LEU A 181 -24.19 -19.49 -22.09
N CYS A 182 -23.02 -18.89 -21.90
CA CYS A 182 -22.87 -17.70 -21.08
C CYS A 182 -23.01 -16.43 -21.91
N SER A 183 -24.20 -15.84 -21.93
CA SER A 183 -24.45 -14.58 -22.64
C SER A 183 -23.62 -13.44 -22.04
N ILE A 184 -22.88 -12.72 -22.90
CA ILE A 184 -22.24 -11.45 -22.55
C ILE A 184 -23.25 -10.32 -22.79
N TYR A 185 -23.69 -9.70 -21.70
CA TYR A 185 -24.69 -8.65 -21.72
C TYR A 185 -24.07 -7.27 -21.93
N SER A 186 -24.67 -6.47 -22.82
CA SER A 186 -24.41 -5.04 -22.92
C SER A 186 -24.88 -4.32 -21.64
N PRO A 187 -24.22 -3.24 -21.21
CA PRO A 187 -24.64 -2.39 -20.08
C PRO A 187 -26.11 -1.95 -20.16
N THR A 188 -26.64 -1.77 -21.37
CA THR A 188 -28.05 -1.39 -21.61
C THR A 188 -29.06 -2.40 -21.05
N LYS A 189 -28.65 -3.64 -20.78
CA LYS A 189 -29.49 -4.69 -20.20
C LYS A 189 -29.46 -4.73 -18.67
N ALA A 190 -28.51 -4.03 -18.04
CA ALA A 190 -28.30 -4.04 -16.59
C ALA A 190 -29.57 -3.71 -15.79
N TYR A 191 -30.32 -2.70 -16.21
CA TYR A 191 -31.57 -2.32 -15.52
C TYR A 191 -32.58 -3.47 -15.44
N LYS A 192 -32.89 -4.10 -16.58
CA LYS A 192 -33.87 -5.19 -16.65
C LYS A 192 -33.41 -6.44 -15.92
N ILE A 193 -32.11 -6.76 -15.98
CA ILE A 193 -31.53 -7.88 -15.24
C ILE A 193 -31.56 -7.61 -13.73
N GLY A 194 -31.30 -6.37 -13.30
CA GLY A 194 -31.43 -5.97 -11.90
C GLY A 194 -32.87 -6.07 -11.38
N GLU A 195 -33.86 -5.69 -12.17
CA GLU A 195 -35.28 -5.90 -11.82
C GLU A 195 -35.64 -7.39 -11.72
N TRP A 196 -35.13 -8.23 -12.62
CA TRP A 196 -35.29 -9.69 -12.51
C TRP A 196 -34.68 -10.22 -11.20
N CYS A 197 -33.49 -9.74 -10.83
CA CYS A 197 -32.81 -10.13 -9.60
C CYS A 197 -33.68 -9.87 -8.36
N LYS A 198 -34.35 -8.72 -8.23
CA LYS A 198 -35.26 -8.43 -7.09
C LYS A 198 -36.31 -9.51 -6.86
N SER A 199 -36.85 -10.07 -7.94
CA SER A 199 -37.90 -11.11 -7.89
C SER A 199 -37.35 -12.51 -7.59
N TYR A 200 -36.03 -12.67 -7.61
CA TYR A 200 -35.34 -13.94 -7.44
C TYR A 200 -35.51 -14.48 -6.02
N ARG A 201 -35.85 -15.76 -5.91
CA ARG A 201 -35.98 -16.46 -4.62
C ARG A 201 -34.83 -17.43 -4.43
N GLY A 202 -33.76 -16.93 -3.81
CA GLY A 202 -32.64 -17.76 -3.40
C GLY A 202 -32.98 -18.58 -2.15
N ILE A 203 -32.37 -19.77 -2.04
CA ILE A 203 -32.48 -20.65 -0.86
C ILE A 203 -31.10 -20.75 -0.22
N VAL A 204 -31.03 -20.72 1.12
CA VAL A 204 -29.78 -21.00 1.84
C VAL A 204 -29.46 -22.47 1.72
N PHE A 205 -28.29 -22.77 1.15
CA PHE A 205 -27.87 -24.15 0.93
C PHE A 205 -26.79 -24.54 1.95
N LYS A 206 -27.12 -25.50 2.82
CA LYS A 206 -26.15 -26.12 3.73
C LYS A 206 -25.48 -27.30 3.03
N GLY A 207 -24.49 -27.04 2.18
CA GLY A 207 -23.73 -28.10 1.52
C GLY A 207 -22.58 -27.57 0.65
N ASN A 208 -22.16 -28.35 -0.36
CA ASN A 208 -20.97 -28.03 -1.17
C ASN A 208 -21.18 -26.74 -2.00
N TYR A 209 -20.53 -25.65 -1.62
CA TYR A 209 -20.49 -24.39 -2.39
C TYR A 209 -19.40 -24.48 -3.48
N LEU A 210 -19.79 -24.49 -4.76
CA LEU A 210 -18.90 -24.76 -5.92
C LEU A 210 -18.12 -23.53 -6.41
N LEU A 211 -17.47 -22.81 -5.50
CA LEU A 211 -16.75 -21.58 -5.85
C LEU A 211 -15.58 -21.83 -6.81
N GLU A 212 -14.81 -22.90 -6.59
CA GLU A 212 -13.61 -23.20 -7.37
C GLU A 212 -13.95 -23.50 -8.83
N GLU A 213 -14.96 -24.32 -9.06
CA GLU A 213 -15.48 -24.62 -10.40
C GLU A 213 -16.06 -23.36 -11.05
N CYS A 214 -16.77 -22.52 -10.28
CA CYS A 214 -17.34 -21.27 -10.77
C CYS A 214 -16.25 -20.25 -11.19
N LEU A 215 -15.17 -20.15 -10.41
CA LEU A 215 -14.00 -19.33 -10.74
C LEU A 215 -13.32 -19.83 -12.02
N ASN A 216 -13.19 -21.14 -12.20
CA ASN A 216 -12.64 -21.74 -13.42
C ASN A 216 -13.48 -21.40 -14.65
N VAL A 217 -14.82 -21.51 -14.55
CA VAL A 217 -15.74 -21.11 -15.62
C VAL A 217 -15.61 -19.61 -15.92
N ALA A 218 -15.58 -18.76 -14.90
CA ALA A 218 -15.43 -17.31 -15.06
C ALA A 218 -14.11 -16.93 -15.76
N SER A 219 -13.00 -17.55 -15.37
CA SER A 219 -11.68 -17.35 -16.00
C SER A 219 -11.69 -17.74 -17.48
N LYS A 220 -12.38 -18.84 -17.83
CA LYS A 220 -12.55 -19.28 -19.22
C LYS A 220 -13.40 -18.33 -20.05
N ILE A 221 -14.52 -17.82 -19.49
CA ILE A 221 -15.38 -16.82 -20.16
C ILE A 221 -14.58 -15.55 -20.49
N ILE A 222 -13.75 -15.09 -19.56
CA ILE A 222 -12.93 -13.90 -19.76
C ILE A 222 -11.81 -14.17 -20.77
N GLY A 223 -11.13 -15.31 -20.67
CA GLY A 223 -9.98 -15.67 -21.48
C GLY A 223 -8.73 -14.83 -21.14
N LYS A 224 -8.78 -13.52 -21.39
CA LYS A 224 -7.71 -12.56 -21.09
C LYS A 224 -8.31 -11.17 -20.87
N TYR A 225 -7.75 -10.41 -19.91
CA TYR A 225 -8.17 -9.04 -19.57
C TYR A 225 -9.60 -8.95 -19.04
N GLY A 226 -9.76 -8.98 -17.72
CA GLY A 226 -11.09 -8.85 -17.15
C GLY A 226 -11.12 -8.74 -15.64
N VAL A 227 -12.32 -8.74 -15.10
CA VAL A 227 -12.57 -8.69 -13.66
C VAL A 227 -13.60 -9.76 -13.32
N ILE A 228 -13.29 -10.53 -12.28
CA ILE A 228 -14.22 -11.42 -11.61
C ILE A 228 -14.66 -10.73 -10.32
N GLN A 229 -15.97 -10.53 -10.16
CA GLN A 229 -16.56 -9.93 -8.97
C GLN A 229 -17.38 -10.97 -8.22
N CYS A 230 -16.82 -11.47 -7.13
CA CYS A 230 -17.41 -12.52 -6.32
C CYS A 230 -18.18 -11.91 -5.14
N PHE A 231 -19.47 -12.13 -5.09
CA PHE A 231 -20.34 -11.76 -3.98
C PHE A 231 -20.70 -13.01 -3.19
N HIS A 232 -20.29 -13.06 -1.93
CA HIS A 232 -20.45 -14.19 -1.01
C HIS A 232 -21.39 -13.81 0.13
N SER A 233 -22.08 -14.80 0.68
CA SER A 233 -22.91 -14.64 1.88
C SER A 233 -22.76 -15.86 2.80
N LEU A 234 -23.81 -16.24 3.53
CA LEU A 234 -23.86 -17.40 4.42
C LEU A 234 -23.41 -18.71 3.77
N ASN A 235 -23.57 -18.90 2.45
CA ASN A 235 -23.14 -20.16 1.80
C ASN A 235 -21.61 -20.35 1.87
N TYR A 236 -20.82 -19.27 1.97
CA TYR A 236 -19.38 -19.36 2.16
C TYR A 236 -19.00 -19.98 3.51
N GLU A 237 -19.83 -19.85 4.56
CA GLU A 237 -19.62 -20.53 5.86
C GLU A 237 -19.62 -22.06 5.73
N TYR A 238 -20.37 -22.57 4.75
CA TYR A 238 -20.46 -24.00 4.44
C TYR A 238 -19.35 -24.46 3.49
N MET A 239 -18.44 -23.57 3.08
CA MET A 239 -17.15 -23.94 2.50
C MET A 239 -16.20 -24.50 3.58
N LYS A 240 -16.68 -25.49 4.34
CA LYS A 240 -15.85 -26.23 5.30
C LYS A 240 -15.14 -27.36 4.57
N SER A 241 -13.81 -27.32 4.61
CA SER A 241 -12.85 -28.44 4.52
C SER A 241 -12.31 -28.93 3.16
N LYS A 242 -12.82 -28.51 2.00
CA LYS A 242 -12.35 -29.10 0.71
C LYS A 242 -11.40 -28.24 -0.13
N CYS A 243 -11.38 -26.93 0.04
CA CYS A 243 -10.62 -26.08 -0.87
C CYS A 243 -9.14 -26.07 -0.50
N ASN A 244 -8.29 -26.53 -1.42
CA ASN A 244 -6.85 -26.60 -1.22
C ASN A 244 -6.25 -25.20 -1.36
N LYS A 245 -5.61 -24.71 -0.29
CA LYS A 245 -4.93 -23.40 -0.27
C LYS A 245 -3.93 -23.23 -1.42
N ASN A 246 -3.24 -24.29 -1.81
CA ASN A 246 -2.28 -24.23 -2.91
C ASN A 246 -2.99 -24.08 -4.25
N GLN A 247 -4.08 -24.81 -4.50
CA GLN A 247 -4.86 -24.67 -5.73
C GLN A 247 -5.44 -23.27 -5.89
N MET A 248 -5.98 -22.66 -4.83
CA MET A 248 -6.48 -21.28 -4.88
C MET A 248 -5.38 -20.25 -5.15
N LYS A 249 -4.19 -20.48 -4.57
CA LYS A 249 -3.01 -19.64 -4.81
C LYS A 249 -2.55 -19.75 -6.27
N ASP A 250 -2.45 -20.98 -6.78
CA ASP A 250 -2.02 -21.26 -8.15
C ASP A 250 -3.01 -20.70 -9.16
N PHE A 251 -4.32 -20.82 -8.90
CA PHE A 251 -5.37 -20.18 -9.68
C PHE A 251 -5.26 -18.65 -9.68
N GLY A 252 -4.97 -18.03 -8.51
CA GLY A 252 -4.72 -16.60 -8.43
C GLY A 252 -3.50 -16.15 -9.26
N ILE A 253 -2.44 -16.95 -9.29
CA ILE A 253 -1.26 -16.70 -10.13
C ILE A 253 -1.60 -16.84 -11.62
N ASP A 254 -2.40 -17.84 -12.00
CA ASP A 254 -2.87 -18.02 -13.39
C ASP A 254 -3.72 -16.83 -13.85
N CYS A 255 -4.69 -16.42 -13.04
CA CYS A 255 -5.51 -15.23 -13.31
C CYS A 255 -4.64 -13.96 -13.44
N MET A 256 -3.63 -13.80 -12.59
CA MET A 256 -2.68 -12.68 -12.69
C MET A 256 -1.94 -12.70 -14.04
N LYS A 257 -1.46 -13.86 -14.50
CA LYS A 257 -0.80 -14.01 -15.82
C LYS A 257 -1.75 -13.69 -16.99
N LYS A 258 -3.03 -13.99 -16.86
CA LYS A 258 -4.08 -13.65 -17.84
C LYS A 258 -4.61 -12.22 -17.71
N ALA A 259 -4.05 -11.43 -16.80
CA ALA A 259 -4.52 -10.08 -16.46
C ALA A 259 -6.01 -10.05 -16.06
N ILE A 260 -6.41 -10.99 -15.22
CA ILE A 260 -7.73 -11.10 -14.61
C ILE A 260 -7.63 -10.69 -13.13
N MET A 261 -8.40 -9.69 -12.74
CA MET A 261 -8.51 -9.24 -11.34
C MET A 261 -9.67 -9.95 -10.64
N ILE A 262 -9.45 -10.44 -9.41
CA ILE A 262 -10.50 -11.12 -8.62
C ILE A 262 -10.82 -10.29 -7.38
N ASN A 263 -12.06 -9.80 -7.33
CA ASN A 263 -12.59 -9.10 -6.17
C ASN A 263 -13.52 -10.02 -5.39
N HIS A 264 -13.41 -10.02 -4.07
CA HIS A 264 -14.27 -10.76 -3.17
C HIS A 264 -15.01 -9.81 -2.23
N TYR A 265 -16.33 -9.97 -2.18
CA TYR A 265 -17.21 -9.19 -1.32
C TYR A 265 -18.00 -10.14 -0.44
N LEU A 266 -17.87 -9.99 0.88
CA LEU A 266 -18.63 -10.76 1.84
C LEU A 266 -19.81 -9.90 2.34
N ILE A 267 -21.03 -10.34 2.08
CA ILE A 267 -22.26 -9.58 2.32
C ILE A 267 -23.10 -10.24 3.41
N GLY A 268 -23.51 -9.45 4.41
CA GLY A 268 -24.52 -9.84 5.39
C GLY A 268 -24.05 -10.76 6.53
N THR A 269 -22.74 -10.93 6.71
CA THR A 269 -22.16 -11.81 7.75
C THR A 269 -21.18 -11.06 8.65
N THR A 270 -21.21 -11.33 9.96
CA THR A 270 -20.39 -10.67 10.98
C THR A 270 -19.03 -11.36 11.17
N ASN A 271 -18.12 -11.30 10.18
CA ASN A 271 -16.66 -11.55 10.26
C ASN A 271 -16.12 -12.77 11.05
N THR A 272 -16.92 -13.75 11.47
CA THR A 272 -16.46 -14.96 12.17
C THR A 272 -15.87 -16.02 11.23
N ILE A 273 -15.92 -15.77 9.91
CA ILE A 273 -15.53 -16.72 8.87
C ILE A 273 -14.07 -16.48 8.45
N ASP A 274 -13.29 -17.56 8.36
CA ASP A 274 -11.94 -17.49 7.77
C ASP A 274 -12.01 -17.16 6.28
N CYS A 275 -11.60 -15.94 5.95
CA CYS A 275 -11.54 -15.42 4.58
C CYS A 275 -10.11 -15.40 4.03
N SER A 276 -9.18 -16.13 4.64
CA SER A 276 -7.76 -16.14 4.24
C SER A 276 -7.56 -16.57 2.79
N LEU A 277 -8.32 -17.57 2.33
CA LEU A 277 -8.28 -18.06 0.94
C LEU A 277 -8.71 -16.98 -0.07
N LEU A 278 -9.86 -16.33 0.16
CA LEU A 278 -10.37 -15.25 -0.69
C LEU A 278 -9.38 -14.07 -0.74
N ARG A 279 -8.83 -13.69 0.42
CA ARG A 279 -7.86 -12.59 0.53
C ARG A 279 -6.58 -12.86 -0.26
N ILE A 280 -6.13 -14.12 -0.34
CA ILE A 280 -4.95 -14.49 -1.13
C ILE A 280 -5.21 -14.24 -2.62
N GLN A 281 -6.37 -14.63 -3.14
CA GLN A 281 -6.71 -14.44 -4.57
C GLN A 281 -6.80 -12.95 -4.94
N SER A 282 -7.51 -12.15 -4.13
CA SER A 282 -7.57 -10.70 -4.36
C SER A 282 -6.18 -10.07 -4.29
N LYS A 283 -5.35 -10.45 -3.31
CA LYS A 283 -3.98 -9.91 -3.22
C LYS A 283 -3.14 -10.24 -4.46
N LEU A 284 -3.16 -11.49 -4.94
CA LEU A 284 -2.34 -11.92 -6.07
C LEU A 284 -2.73 -11.25 -7.39
N THR A 285 -4.00 -10.88 -7.53
CA THR A 285 -4.57 -10.33 -8.77
C THR A 285 -4.78 -8.82 -8.73
N ASN A 286 -4.27 -8.15 -7.68
CA ASN A 286 -4.52 -6.73 -7.38
C ASN A 286 -6.01 -6.37 -7.24
N GLY A 287 -6.83 -7.33 -6.82
CA GLY A 287 -8.23 -7.14 -6.45
C GLY A 287 -8.40 -6.71 -4.99
N ILE A 288 -9.67 -6.61 -4.57
CA ILE A 288 -10.06 -6.20 -3.22
C ILE A 288 -10.88 -7.27 -2.51
N PHE A 289 -10.67 -7.35 -1.20
CA PHE A 289 -11.57 -8.06 -0.29
C PHE A 289 -12.28 -7.03 0.59
N ILE A 290 -13.61 -6.98 0.56
CA ILE A 290 -14.42 -6.12 1.44
C ILE A 290 -15.53 -6.93 2.08
N SER A 291 -15.72 -6.76 3.39
CA SER A 291 -16.89 -7.26 4.10
C SER A 291 -17.84 -6.09 4.36
N ASN A 292 -19.13 -6.25 4.04
CA ASN A 292 -20.16 -5.26 4.32
C ASN A 292 -21.49 -5.93 4.67
N MET A 293 -22.38 -5.22 5.36
CA MET A 293 -23.69 -5.80 5.70
C MET A 293 -24.66 -5.80 4.53
N LEU A 294 -24.66 -4.73 3.72
CA LEU A 294 -25.62 -4.51 2.63
C LEU A 294 -24.90 -4.05 1.36
N ILE A 295 -25.60 -4.15 0.22
CA ILE A 295 -25.15 -3.60 -1.06
C ILE A 295 -25.82 -2.23 -1.24
N ASP A 296 -25.26 -1.23 -0.58
CA ASP A 296 -25.73 0.16 -0.63
C ASP A 296 -24.82 1.05 -1.49
N SER A 297 -25.19 2.33 -1.65
CA SER A 297 -24.41 3.30 -2.43
C SER A 297 -23.00 3.51 -1.87
N CYS A 298 -22.85 3.52 -0.55
CA CYS A 298 -21.56 3.65 0.13
C CYS A 298 -20.62 2.48 -0.20
N PHE A 299 -21.13 1.25 -0.15
CA PHE A 299 -20.41 0.07 -0.56
C PHE A 299 -19.97 0.14 -2.03
N ILE A 300 -20.89 0.52 -2.92
CA ILE A 300 -20.62 0.64 -4.36
C ILE A 300 -19.52 1.67 -4.63
N GLU A 301 -19.57 2.83 -3.96
CA GLU A 301 -18.53 3.85 -4.06
C GLU A 301 -17.17 3.32 -3.60
N LYS A 302 -17.15 2.58 -2.47
CA LYS A 302 -15.93 2.01 -1.89
C LYS A 302 -15.26 0.96 -2.80
N ILE A 303 -16.03 0.18 -3.55
CA ILE A 303 -15.49 -0.87 -4.45
C ILE A 303 -15.14 -0.34 -5.85
N ASN A 304 -15.56 0.88 -6.20
CA ASN A 304 -15.33 1.46 -7.51
C ASN A 304 -13.87 1.89 -7.69
N ARG A 305 -13.05 0.98 -8.24
CA ARG A 305 -11.63 1.21 -8.50
C ARG A 305 -11.38 1.53 -9.96
N THR A 306 -10.56 2.55 -10.20
CA THR A 306 -10.15 2.94 -11.56
C THR A 306 -9.04 2.03 -12.04
N ILE A 307 -9.32 1.25 -13.09
CA ILE A 307 -8.33 0.44 -13.81
C ILE A 307 -7.59 1.32 -14.81
N VAL A 308 -6.26 1.26 -14.79
CA VAL A 308 -5.36 2.06 -15.65
C VAL A 308 -4.82 1.24 -16.82
N GLY A 309 -4.67 -0.07 -16.62
CA GLY A 309 -4.20 -0.96 -17.67
C GLY A 309 -4.02 -2.40 -17.21
N TYR A 310 -3.35 -3.17 -18.05
CA TYR A 310 -3.20 -4.62 -17.94
C TYR A 310 -1.77 -5.06 -18.23
N ASP A 311 -1.45 -6.30 -17.88
CA ASP A 311 -0.18 -6.97 -18.17
C ASP A 311 1.03 -6.12 -17.74
N GLY A 312 1.01 -5.71 -16.49
CA GLY A 312 2.00 -4.84 -15.88
C GLY A 312 3.25 -5.59 -15.47
N ASN A 313 4.41 -5.00 -15.75
CA ASN A 313 5.67 -5.37 -15.14
C ASN A 313 6.32 -4.14 -14.48
N ILE A 314 6.68 -4.27 -13.21
CA ILE A 314 7.30 -3.24 -12.38
C ILE A 314 8.72 -3.67 -12.09
N ARG A 315 9.68 -2.91 -12.60
CA ARG A 315 11.10 -3.12 -12.38
C ARG A 315 11.72 -1.95 -11.65
N ILE A 316 12.43 -2.22 -10.57
CA ILE A 316 13.23 -1.22 -9.86
C ILE A 316 14.70 -1.38 -10.26
N ARG A 317 15.35 -0.25 -10.54
CA ARG A 317 16.80 -0.12 -10.62
C ARG A 317 17.26 0.66 -9.41
N THR A 318 18.22 0.07 -8.71
CA THR A 318 18.87 0.66 -7.55
C THR A 318 20.20 1.27 -7.96
N PRO A 319 20.69 2.27 -7.22
CA PRO A 319 22.10 2.66 -7.28
C PRO A 319 23.01 1.48 -6.95
N ASP A 320 24.28 1.59 -7.35
CA ASP A 320 25.33 0.67 -6.89
C ASP A 320 25.26 0.49 -5.35
N ASN A 321 25.60 -0.71 -4.88
CA ASN A 321 25.66 -1.08 -3.46
C ASN A 321 24.30 -1.13 -2.72
N ILE A 322 23.17 -1.08 -3.44
CA ILE A 322 21.84 -1.29 -2.85
C ILE A 322 21.11 -2.44 -3.51
N ASP A 323 20.69 -3.41 -2.71
CA ASP A 323 19.91 -4.57 -3.12
C ASP A 323 18.44 -4.46 -2.73
N VAL A 324 17.57 -5.11 -3.52
CA VAL A 324 16.15 -5.29 -3.22
C VAL A 324 15.95 -6.63 -2.54
N ILE A 325 15.60 -6.62 -1.25
CA ILE A 325 15.45 -7.83 -0.44
C ILE A 325 14.01 -8.36 -0.36
N LYS A 326 13.01 -7.51 -0.64
CA LYS A 326 11.61 -7.90 -0.65
C LYS A 326 10.76 -6.89 -1.41
N ALA A 327 9.73 -7.35 -2.08
CA ALA A 327 8.64 -6.51 -2.57
C ALA A 327 7.35 -6.85 -1.80
N PHE A 328 6.65 -5.83 -1.32
CA PHE A 328 5.30 -5.93 -0.74
C PHE A 328 4.28 -5.25 -1.64
N GLY A 329 3.02 -5.67 -1.54
CA GLY A 329 1.91 -5.22 -2.37
C GLY A 329 1.32 -6.36 -3.20
N CYS A 330 0.55 -6.01 -4.22
CA CYS A 330 -0.11 -6.94 -5.13
C CYS A 330 0.78 -7.29 -6.32
N VAL A 331 1.98 -7.80 -6.02
CA VAL A 331 3.00 -8.13 -7.01
C VAL A 331 3.41 -9.60 -6.92
N VAL A 332 3.73 -10.19 -8.07
CA VAL A 332 4.21 -11.58 -8.18
C VAL A 332 5.45 -11.61 -9.07
N GLY A 333 6.53 -12.19 -8.59
CA GLY A 333 7.76 -12.34 -9.38
C GLY A 333 8.77 -13.23 -8.66
N ASP A 334 9.65 -13.84 -9.44
CA ASP A 334 10.74 -14.68 -8.91
C ASP A 334 11.85 -13.80 -8.29
N ASN A 335 12.01 -12.58 -8.80
CA ASN A 335 12.92 -11.57 -8.27
C ASN A 335 12.12 -10.41 -7.65
N PHE A 336 12.52 -9.97 -6.45
CA PHE A 336 11.90 -8.83 -5.78
C PHE A 336 12.11 -7.50 -6.52
N GLY A 337 13.12 -7.40 -7.39
CA GLY A 337 13.36 -6.22 -8.21
C GLY A 337 12.58 -6.16 -9.53
N ASP A 338 11.93 -7.26 -9.95
CA ASP A 338 11.22 -7.39 -11.23
C ASP A 338 9.92 -8.18 -11.04
N CYS A 339 8.82 -7.45 -10.97
CA CYS A 339 7.56 -7.89 -10.38
C CYS A 339 6.39 -7.69 -11.36
N LYS A 340 5.58 -8.72 -11.55
CA LYS A 340 4.38 -8.67 -12.41
C LYS A 340 3.14 -8.26 -11.63
N VAL A 341 2.24 -7.56 -12.33
CA VAL A 341 0.92 -7.15 -11.87
C VAL A 341 -0.07 -7.34 -13.02
N GLY A 342 -1.04 -8.25 -12.87
CA GLY A 342 -1.98 -8.57 -13.95
C GLY A 342 -2.85 -7.38 -14.37
N VAL A 343 -3.54 -6.76 -13.41
CA VAL A 343 -4.39 -5.58 -13.63
C VAL A 343 -3.86 -4.42 -12.81
N LEU A 344 -3.59 -3.29 -13.46
CA LEU A 344 -3.08 -2.08 -12.80
C LEU A 344 -4.23 -1.14 -12.48
N THR A 345 -4.26 -0.65 -11.26
CA THR A 345 -5.28 0.27 -10.74
C THR A 345 -4.64 1.58 -10.32
N LYS A 346 -5.44 2.66 -10.26
CA LYS A 346 -4.96 4.00 -9.88
C LYS A 346 -4.33 4.04 -8.48
N ASP A 347 -4.86 3.23 -7.57
CA ASP A 347 -4.45 3.11 -6.16
C ASP A 347 -3.32 2.08 -5.92
N LEU A 348 -2.76 1.49 -6.99
CA LEU A 348 -1.68 0.50 -6.87
C LEU A 348 -0.53 1.07 -6.03
N THR A 349 -0.11 0.31 -5.02
CA THR A 349 1.04 0.64 -4.17
C THR A 349 1.95 -0.58 -4.05
N VAL A 350 3.25 -0.37 -4.27
CA VAL A 350 4.30 -1.41 -4.14
C VAL A 350 5.39 -0.88 -3.22
N ILE A 351 5.87 -1.72 -2.31
CA ILE A 351 6.93 -1.35 -1.36
C ILE A 351 8.12 -2.25 -1.58
N PHE A 352 9.24 -1.66 -2.01
CA PHE A 352 10.52 -2.35 -2.10
C PHE A 352 11.29 -2.15 -0.81
N LYS A 353 11.53 -3.23 -0.09
CA LYS A 353 12.44 -3.24 1.05
C LYS A 353 13.86 -3.43 0.52
N LEU A 354 14.77 -2.57 0.98
CA LEU A 354 16.12 -2.45 0.46
C LEU A 354 17.14 -2.84 1.53
N ARG A 355 18.37 -3.12 1.08
CA ARG A 355 19.54 -3.34 1.93
C ARG A 355 20.75 -2.70 1.27
N GLU A 356 21.47 -1.88 2.04
CA GLU A 356 22.78 -1.38 1.66
C GLU A 356 23.83 -2.47 1.87
N LEU A 357 24.70 -2.66 0.87
CA LEU A 357 25.76 -3.66 0.86
C LEU A 357 27.09 -3.07 1.30
N GLU A 358 27.43 -1.90 0.76
CA GLU A 358 28.69 -1.18 0.95
C GLU A 358 28.41 0.31 1.05
N GLU A 359 29.44 1.09 1.40
CA GLU A 359 29.32 2.54 1.58
C GLU A 359 28.91 3.26 0.29
N MET A 360 28.10 4.30 0.47
CA MET A 360 27.58 5.14 -0.61
C MET A 360 28.52 6.30 -0.89
N VAL A 361 29.60 6.03 -1.62
CA VAL A 361 30.71 6.99 -1.84
C VAL A 361 30.39 8.07 -2.90
N LYS A 362 29.29 7.94 -3.67
CA LYS A 362 28.97 8.89 -4.76
C LYS A 362 28.06 10.02 -4.27
N ILE A 363 28.21 11.18 -4.92
CA ILE A 363 27.51 12.41 -4.52
C ILE A 363 26.02 12.36 -4.91
N LYS A 364 25.70 11.73 -6.05
CA LYS A 364 24.34 11.66 -6.59
C LYS A 364 23.99 10.22 -6.92
N HIS A 365 22.94 9.74 -6.28
CA HIS A 365 22.39 8.41 -6.48
C HIS A 365 20.93 8.53 -6.90
N GLN A 366 20.42 7.55 -7.62
CA GLN A 366 19.05 7.57 -8.10
C GLN A 366 18.42 6.18 -8.12
N TYR A 367 17.24 6.04 -7.51
CA TYR A 367 16.33 4.94 -7.80
C TYR A 367 15.54 5.23 -9.07
N GLN A 368 15.35 4.21 -9.91
CA GLN A 368 14.48 4.32 -11.07
C GLN A 368 13.50 3.15 -11.09
N VAL A 369 12.20 3.45 -11.09
CA VAL A 369 11.14 2.45 -11.20
C VAL A 369 10.51 2.55 -12.58
N ILE A 370 10.41 1.42 -13.25
CA ILE A 370 9.90 1.29 -14.62
C ILE A 370 8.67 0.41 -14.58
N ILE A 371 7.55 0.93 -15.07
CA ILE A 371 6.31 0.16 -15.23
C ILE A 371 6.02 0.03 -16.72
N THR A 372 6.07 -1.19 -17.25
CA THR A 372 5.63 -1.49 -18.62
C THR A 372 4.24 -2.12 -18.55
N PHE A 373 3.28 -1.64 -19.33
CA PHE A 373 1.91 -2.14 -19.29
C PHE A 373 1.15 -1.83 -20.59
N ILE A 374 -0.03 -2.43 -20.74
CA ILE A 374 -0.98 -2.13 -21.80
C ILE A 374 -2.06 -1.23 -21.22
N GLY A 375 -2.20 0.00 -21.73
CA GLY A 375 -3.26 0.90 -21.28
C GLY A 375 -4.64 0.38 -21.65
N ILE A 376 -5.69 0.87 -20.98
CA ILE A 376 -7.09 0.51 -21.27
C ILE A 376 -7.52 0.72 -22.73
N ASN A 377 -6.85 1.63 -23.44
CA ASN A 377 -7.07 1.89 -24.87
C ASN A 377 -6.29 0.93 -25.80
N GLY A 378 -5.58 -0.04 -25.24
CA GLY A 378 -4.73 -0.99 -25.95
C GLY A 378 -3.39 -0.44 -26.41
N THR A 379 -2.95 0.71 -25.91
CA THR A 379 -1.61 1.25 -26.22
C THR A 379 -0.56 0.64 -25.30
N LYS A 380 0.60 0.24 -25.87
CA LYS A 380 1.75 -0.15 -25.05
C LYS A 380 2.32 1.08 -24.36
N ARG A 381 2.51 1.02 -23.05
CA ARG A 381 2.96 2.14 -22.22
C ARG A 381 4.16 1.76 -21.39
N ILE A 382 5.06 2.72 -21.20
CA ILE A 382 6.21 2.61 -20.31
C ILE A 382 6.24 3.85 -19.44
N ARG A 383 5.94 3.70 -18.15
CA ARG A 383 6.06 4.77 -17.16
C ARG A 383 7.40 4.66 -16.45
N VAL A 384 8.14 5.74 -16.40
CA VAL A 384 9.44 5.83 -15.71
C VAL A 384 9.31 6.81 -14.57
N LEU A 385 9.66 6.37 -13.37
CA LEU A 385 9.69 7.15 -12.15
C LEU A 385 11.14 7.24 -11.67
N ASN A 386 11.61 8.46 -11.45
CA ASN A 386 12.97 8.76 -11.04
C ASN A 386 12.95 9.36 -9.63
N PHE A 387 13.74 8.82 -8.71
CA PHE A 387 13.85 9.34 -7.36
C PHE A 387 15.33 9.51 -6.99
N GLY A 388 15.77 10.76 -6.93
CA GLY A 388 17.12 11.11 -6.50
C GLY A 388 17.27 10.98 -4.99
N ILE A 389 18.39 10.42 -4.55
CA ILE A 389 18.74 10.35 -3.12
C ILE A 389 20.06 11.05 -2.86
N THR A 390 20.16 11.61 -1.67
CA THR A 390 21.37 12.23 -1.13
C THR A 390 21.84 11.41 0.05
N VAL A 391 23.16 11.28 0.18
CA VAL A 391 23.78 10.59 1.31
C VAL A 391 23.96 11.58 2.46
N ALA A 392 23.62 11.16 3.68
CA ALA A 392 23.78 11.97 4.88
C ALA A 392 25.25 11.94 5.33
N PRO A 393 25.89 13.10 5.55
CA PRO A 393 27.26 13.15 6.07
C PRO A 393 27.34 12.65 7.51
N HIS A 394 26.28 12.89 8.31
CA HIS A 394 26.14 12.40 9.67
C HIS A 394 24.83 11.65 9.84
N ILE A 395 24.85 10.59 10.66
CA ILE A 395 23.66 9.78 10.95
C ILE A 395 22.53 10.58 11.61
N SER A 396 22.86 11.63 12.36
CA SER A 396 21.87 12.54 12.95
C SER A 396 20.98 13.21 11.89
N ASP A 397 21.54 13.51 10.72
CA ASP A 397 20.82 14.20 9.65
C ASP A 397 19.90 13.22 8.93
N ALA A 398 20.37 11.99 8.69
CA ALA A 398 19.54 10.91 8.18
C ALA A 398 18.34 10.63 9.10
N ILE A 399 18.58 10.54 10.41
CA ILE A 399 17.54 10.34 11.42
C ILE A 399 16.50 11.47 11.38
N LYS A 400 16.93 12.73 11.39
CA LYS A 400 16.02 13.89 11.36
C LYS A 400 15.16 13.91 10.09
N ALA A 401 15.69 13.38 8.99
CA ALA A 401 14.99 13.30 7.71
C ALA A 401 14.10 12.06 7.56
N VAL A 402 14.13 11.10 8.49
CA VAL A 402 13.32 9.87 8.40
C VAL A 402 11.86 10.22 8.19
N GLN A 403 11.17 9.50 7.29
CA GLN A 403 9.73 9.64 7.09
C GLN A 403 8.96 8.60 7.92
N PRO A 404 8.28 9.02 9.02
CA PRO A 404 7.61 8.10 9.92
C PRO A 404 6.59 7.19 9.27
N GLN A 405 5.77 7.77 8.39
CA GLN A 405 4.66 7.07 7.75
C GLN A 405 5.16 5.90 6.89
N MET A 406 6.31 6.08 6.21
CA MET A 406 6.91 5.04 5.38
C MET A 406 7.52 3.92 6.23
N VAL A 407 8.13 4.27 7.37
CA VAL A 407 8.66 3.29 8.32
C VAL A 407 7.54 2.40 8.84
N ILE A 408 6.46 3.02 9.29
CA ILE A 408 5.26 2.33 9.80
C ILE A 408 4.70 1.39 8.73
N LEU A 409 4.51 1.90 7.51
CA LEU A 409 3.95 1.12 6.41
C LEU A 409 4.82 -0.11 6.09
N THR A 410 6.15 0.05 6.05
CA THR A 410 7.09 -1.05 5.79
C THR A 410 7.15 -2.05 6.94
N MET A 411 7.07 -1.59 8.19
CA MET A 411 7.03 -2.47 9.36
C MET A 411 5.76 -3.30 9.39
N ILE A 412 4.58 -2.71 9.17
CA ILE A 412 3.30 -3.43 9.12
C ILE A 412 3.32 -4.50 8.03
N ASN A 413 3.81 -4.18 6.83
CA ASN A 413 3.93 -5.15 5.75
C ASN A 413 4.94 -6.26 6.08
N SER A 414 6.02 -5.94 6.79
CA SER A 414 6.97 -6.95 7.26
C SER A 414 6.36 -7.87 8.32
N MET A 415 5.56 -7.33 9.25
CA MET A 415 4.81 -8.11 10.25
C MET A 415 3.82 -9.06 9.57
N ALA A 416 3.02 -8.55 8.63
CA ALA A 416 2.06 -9.36 7.89
C ALA A 416 2.73 -10.49 7.09
N ASN A 417 3.92 -10.23 6.54
CA ASN A 417 4.74 -11.24 5.89
C ASN A 417 5.28 -12.29 6.87
N ASP A 418 5.78 -11.87 8.04
CA ASP A 418 6.24 -12.79 9.09
C ASP A 418 5.10 -13.71 9.58
N TYR A 419 3.90 -13.15 9.75
CA TYR A 419 2.69 -13.90 10.08
C TYR A 419 2.32 -14.90 8.99
N SER A 420 2.37 -14.47 7.72
CA SER A 420 2.10 -15.34 6.56
C SER A 420 3.10 -16.50 6.44
N ASN A 421 4.33 -16.30 6.95
CA ASN A 421 5.39 -17.30 7.00
C ASN A 421 5.31 -18.20 8.25
N GLY A 422 4.23 -18.11 9.04
CA GLY A 422 3.98 -19.01 10.17
C GLY A 422 4.53 -18.55 11.52
N MET A 423 5.10 -17.33 11.61
CA MET A 423 5.51 -16.78 12.90
C MET A 423 4.29 -16.48 13.77
N ASN A 424 4.32 -16.89 15.03
CA ASN A 424 3.19 -16.66 15.93
C ASN A 424 3.05 -15.17 16.30
N LYS A 425 1.83 -14.75 16.69
CA LYS A 425 1.53 -13.35 17.00
C LYS A 425 2.41 -12.78 18.13
N LYS A 426 2.71 -13.57 19.16
CA LYS A 426 3.51 -13.12 20.32
C LYS A 426 4.96 -12.81 19.92
N ASP A 427 5.56 -13.66 19.11
CA ASP A 427 6.93 -13.50 18.63
C ASP A 427 7.07 -12.34 17.66
N ILE A 428 6.07 -12.13 16.79
CA ILE A 428 6.00 -10.93 15.94
C ILE A 428 5.96 -9.68 16.82
N LEU A 429 5.01 -9.60 17.76
CA LEU A 429 4.88 -8.45 18.65
C LEU A 429 6.19 -8.16 19.39
N LYS A 430 6.80 -9.19 19.98
CA LYS A 430 8.09 -9.07 20.67
C LYS A 430 9.18 -8.55 19.73
N LYS A 431 9.38 -9.20 18.58
CA LYS A 431 10.40 -8.84 17.58
C LYS A 431 10.32 -7.37 17.17
N TYR A 432 9.13 -6.87 16.84
CA TYR A 432 8.99 -5.48 16.39
C TYR A 432 8.99 -4.48 17.56
N THR A 433 8.51 -4.86 18.74
CA THR A 433 8.66 -4.05 19.97
C THR A 433 10.13 -3.85 20.31
N ASP A 434 10.93 -4.93 20.30
CA ASP A 434 12.36 -4.87 20.59
C ASP A 434 13.12 -3.96 19.59
N LYS A 435 12.72 -3.98 18.31
CA LYS A 435 13.26 -3.06 17.29
C LYS A 435 12.95 -1.60 17.62
N LEU A 436 11.71 -1.30 18.01
CA LEU A 436 11.29 0.05 18.38
C LEU A 436 12.01 0.53 19.63
N VAL A 437 12.17 -0.33 20.64
CA VAL A 437 12.97 -0.02 21.85
C VAL A 437 14.42 0.27 21.49
N THR A 438 15.02 -0.55 20.63
CA THR A 438 16.41 -0.36 20.20
C THR A 438 16.59 0.96 19.47
N PHE A 439 15.68 1.27 18.54
CA PHE A 439 15.67 2.57 17.88
C PHE A 439 15.49 3.72 18.89
N LEU A 440 14.57 3.59 19.85
CA LEU A 440 14.37 4.58 20.91
C LEU A 440 15.60 4.78 21.79
N SER A 441 16.31 3.72 22.14
CA SER A 441 17.56 3.83 22.91
C SER A 441 18.67 4.49 22.08
N TYR A 442 18.71 4.23 20.77
CA TYR A 442 19.61 4.91 19.84
C TYR A 442 19.25 6.40 19.70
N MET A 443 17.97 6.71 19.62
CA MET A 443 17.45 8.07 19.59
C MET A 443 17.66 8.79 20.92
N GLY A 444 17.39 8.19 22.07
CA GLY A 444 17.58 8.81 23.39
C GLY A 444 19.04 9.19 23.68
N LYS A 445 20.00 8.51 23.03
CA LYS A 445 21.41 8.89 23.02
C LYS A 445 21.70 10.11 22.11
N ASN A 446 20.84 10.36 21.13
CA ASN A 446 21.08 11.26 20.01
C ASN A 446 20.11 12.46 19.86
N GLN A 447 18.80 12.41 20.19
CA GLN A 447 17.75 13.47 20.31
C GLN A 447 16.37 12.97 20.88
N PRO A 448 15.49 13.85 21.43
CA PRO A 448 14.17 13.44 21.99
C PRO A 448 13.02 13.46 20.94
N PHE A 449 12.12 12.46 20.93
CA PHE A 449 10.82 12.57 20.23
C PHE A 449 9.73 11.61 20.79
N SER A 450 8.49 12.11 20.89
CA SER A 450 7.33 11.47 21.55
C SER A 450 6.09 11.26 20.66
N GLN A 451 5.95 11.98 19.54
CA GLN A 451 4.74 11.93 18.69
C GLN A 451 4.65 10.69 17.77
N PHE A 452 5.78 10.07 17.40
CA PHE A 452 5.85 8.90 16.51
C PHE A 452 5.04 7.70 17.02
N PHE A 453 5.02 7.52 18.34
CA PHE A 453 4.46 6.33 18.99
C PHE A 453 2.94 6.38 19.14
N HIS A 454 2.39 7.57 19.37
CA HIS A 454 0.96 7.71 19.58
C HIS A 454 0.16 7.34 18.33
N VAL A 455 0.71 7.56 17.14
CA VAL A 455 0.08 7.23 15.85
C VAL A 455 0.29 5.76 15.47
N LEU A 456 1.50 5.21 15.66
CA LEU A 456 1.81 3.82 15.33
C LEU A 456 1.01 2.84 16.19
N PHE A 457 0.98 3.06 17.51
CA PHE A 457 0.24 2.18 18.42
C PHE A 457 -1.28 2.35 18.26
N LYS A 458 -1.79 3.57 18.10
CA LYS A 458 -3.23 3.80 17.85
C LYS A 458 -3.72 3.10 16.58
N LYS A 459 -3.00 3.23 15.46
CA LYS A 459 -3.36 2.54 14.20
C LYS A 459 -3.26 1.03 14.28
N PHE A 460 -2.33 0.48 15.05
CA PHE A 460 -2.24 -0.96 15.28
C PHE A 460 -3.45 -1.48 16.08
N MET A 461 -3.87 -0.73 17.10
CA MET A 461 -4.99 -1.09 17.97
C MET A 461 -6.36 -1.01 17.27
N GLU A 462 -6.54 -0.04 16.37
CA GLU A 462 -7.74 0.09 15.54
C GLU A 462 -7.96 -1.11 14.59
N VAL A 463 -6.93 -1.92 14.31
CA VAL A 463 -6.98 -3.00 13.32
C VAL A 463 -7.30 -4.37 13.92
N GLU A 464 -7.07 -4.63 15.21
CA GLU A 464 -7.18 -6.00 15.77
C GLU A 464 -7.99 -6.18 17.06
N GLY A 465 -8.63 -5.16 17.65
CA GLY A 465 -9.54 -5.38 18.79
C GLY A 465 -8.91 -6.13 19.97
N VAL A 466 -7.63 -5.85 20.26
CA VAL A 466 -6.85 -6.51 21.32
C VAL A 466 -7.25 -5.94 22.68
N GLN A 467 -7.48 -6.82 23.67
CA GLN A 467 -7.79 -6.43 25.05
C GLN A 467 -6.60 -5.74 25.73
N GLU A 468 -6.89 -4.60 26.35
CA GLU A 468 -6.00 -3.59 26.95
C GLU A 468 -4.94 -4.11 27.93
N GLN A 469 -5.21 -5.24 28.61
CA GLN A 469 -4.37 -5.76 29.70
C GLN A 469 -3.03 -6.37 29.24
N GLN A 470 -2.93 -6.85 27.99
CA GLN A 470 -1.66 -7.38 27.43
C GLN A 470 -0.70 -6.25 26.98
N LEU A 471 -1.22 -5.02 26.86
CA LEU A 471 -0.49 -3.81 26.46
C LEU A 471 0.43 -3.31 27.58
N ILE A 472 -0.05 -3.37 28.82
CA ILE A 472 0.58 -2.80 30.02
C ILE A 472 1.96 -3.42 30.27
N PHE A 473 2.08 -4.75 30.12
CA PHE A 473 3.32 -5.47 30.41
C PHE A 473 4.45 -5.20 29.40
N SER A 474 4.10 -4.92 28.14
CA SER A 474 5.08 -4.63 27.07
C SER A 474 5.51 -3.15 27.11
N MET A 475 4.57 -2.25 27.41
CA MET A 475 4.85 -0.83 27.62
C MET A 475 5.70 -0.58 28.87
N GLU A 476 5.50 -1.32 29.97
CA GLU A 476 6.35 -1.23 31.17
C GLU A 476 7.83 -1.49 30.88
N LYS A 477 8.15 -2.38 29.94
CA LYS A 477 9.53 -2.74 29.58
C LYS A 477 10.18 -1.67 28.68
N VAL A 478 9.40 -1.08 27.78
CA VAL A 478 9.79 0.07 26.94
C VAL A 478 10.02 1.30 27.82
N HIS A 479 9.11 1.57 28.76
CA HIS A 479 9.18 2.71 29.67
C HIS A 479 10.33 2.60 30.68
N ARG A 480 10.65 1.41 31.23
CA ARG A 480 11.80 1.24 32.14
C ARG A 480 13.15 1.61 31.52
N ASN A 481 13.35 1.34 30.22
CA ASN A 481 14.58 1.67 29.50
C ASN A 481 14.64 3.14 29.05
N VAL A 482 13.49 3.75 28.73
CA VAL A 482 13.40 5.16 28.33
C VAL A 482 13.52 6.09 29.54
N ILE A 483 12.86 5.75 30.66
CA ILE A 483 12.87 6.55 31.90
C ILE A 483 14.27 6.62 32.51
N THR A 484 15.05 5.53 32.51
CA THR A 484 16.42 5.52 33.04
C THR A 484 17.40 6.38 32.24
N THR A 485 17.08 6.73 31.00
CA THR A 485 17.95 7.53 30.11
C THR A 485 17.59 9.02 30.08
N LEU A 486 16.37 9.40 30.52
CA LEU A 486 15.84 10.78 30.43
C LEU A 486 15.73 11.54 31.77
N VAL A 487 16.18 10.96 32.89
CA VAL A 487 16.21 11.68 34.18
C VAL A 487 17.38 12.65 34.19
N PRO A 488 17.19 13.90 33.71
CA PRO A 488 17.22 14.98 34.70
C PRO A 488 16.27 16.17 34.43
N LYS A 489 15.23 16.07 33.57
CA LYS A 489 14.33 17.22 33.33
C LYS A 489 12.85 16.82 33.21
N VAL A 490 12.20 16.61 34.36
CA VAL A 490 10.73 16.53 34.46
C VAL A 490 10.26 17.49 35.55
N VAL A 491 9.34 18.38 35.22
CA VAL A 491 8.65 19.30 36.15
C VAL A 491 7.17 18.95 36.13
N LEU A 492 6.57 18.74 37.30
CA LEU A 492 5.15 18.39 37.49
C LEU A 492 4.40 19.57 38.12
N VAL A 493 3.24 19.94 37.58
CA VAL A 493 2.33 20.95 38.15
C VAL A 493 1.04 20.25 38.62
N LYS A 494 0.44 20.70 39.74
CA LYS A 494 -0.75 20.09 40.38
C LYS A 494 -2.08 20.72 39.92
N PRO A 495 -3.24 20.03 40.07
CA PRO A 495 -4.56 20.44 39.55
C PRO A 495 -5.15 21.69 40.26
N PRO A 496 -6.12 22.41 39.64
CA PRO A 496 -7.28 21.83 38.95
C PRO A 496 -7.25 21.86 37.42
N ASN A 497 -6.34 22.58 36.78
CA ASN A 497 -6.27 22.64 35.32
C ASN A 497 -4.88 22.24 34.78
N GLN A 498 -4.94 21.38 33.76
CA GLN A 498 -3.95 20.60 33.01
C GLN A 498 -2.62 21.33 32.68
N PHE A 499 -1.50 20.58 32.55
CA PHE A 499 -0.43 20.60 31.51
C PHE A 499 0.88 19.97 32.04
N LEU A 500 1.53 19.12 31.23
CA LEU A 500 2.92 18.68 31.43
C LEU A 500 3.77 19.30 30.32
N ILE A 501 4.61 20.29 30.65
CA ILE A 501 5.57 20.86 29.70
C ILE A 501 6.80 19.96 29.66
N ILE A 502 6.94 19.22 28.57
CA ILE A 502 8.22 18.65 28.16
C ILE A 502 8.68 19.55 27.01
N SER A 503 9.81 20.23 27.22
CA SER A 503 10.40 21.26 26.34
C SER A 503 9.81 21.37 24.92
N ASN A 504 9.18 22.52 24.65
CA ASN A 504 8.70 23.03 23.36
C ASN A 504 7.66 22.25 22.54
N GLU A 505 7.16 21.08 22.94
CA GLU A 505 6.01 20.46 22.25
C GLU A 505 5.00 19.82 23.21
N ILE A 506 3.72 20.17 23.04
CA ILE A 506 2.59 19.79 23.91
C ILE A 506 2.29 18.29 23.76
N LEU A 507 2.33 17.55 24.87
CA LEU A 507 1.89 16.15 24.96
C LEU A 507 0.62 16.05 25.80
N VAL A 508 -0.50 15.60 25.21
CA VAL A 508 -1.73 15.26 25.95
C VAL A 508 -1.70 13.77 26.27
N VAL A 509 -1.65 13.41 27.55
CA VAL A 509 -1.68 12.00 28.02
C VAL A 509 -2.88 11.81 28.94
N ASN A 510 -3.60 10.70 28.74
CA ASN A 510 -4.78 10.30 29.51
C ASN A 510 -4.48 10.18 31.03
N CYS A 511 -5.31 10.83 31.85
CA CYS A 511 -5.16 10.97 33.30
C CYS A 511 -5.17 9.64 34.08
N GLU A 512 -5.84 8.60 33.57
CA GLU A 512 -5.92 7.30 34.24
C GLU A 512 -4.56 6.59 34.28
N LEU A 513 -3.75 6.78 33.23
CA LEU A 513 -2.41 6.21 33.15
C LEU A 513 -1.45 6.87 34.15
N MET A 514 -1.63 8.17 34.43
CA MET A 514 -0.81 8.93 35.39
C MET A 514 -1.09 8.56 36.85
N ALA A 515 -2.34 8.22 37.18
CA ALA A 515 -2.71 7.75 38.52
C ALA A 515 -2.03 6.41 38.85
N PHE A 516 -1.98 5.49 37.87
CA PHE A 516 -1.28 4.22 37.99
C PHE A 516 0.24 4.39 38.21
N TYR A 517 0.89 5.29 37.46
CA TYR A 517 2.32 5.58 37.64
C TYR A 517 2.64 6.24 38.99
N ALA A 518 1.74 7.09 39.51
CA ALA A 518 1.91 7.73 40.81
C ALA A 518 1.84 6.72 41.97
N GLU A 519 0.99 5.70 41.88
CA GLU A 519 0.96 4.61 42.85
C GLU A 519 2.21 3.73 42.81
N GLU A 520 2.69 3.38 41.62
CA GLU A 520 3.88 2.53 41.46
C GLU A 520 5.17 3.24 41.92
N LEU A 521 5.29 4.55 41.68
CA LEU A 521 6.41 5.35 42.19
C LEU A 521 6.37 5.50 43.72
N LYS A 522 5.18 5.63 44.31
CA LYS A 522 5.00 5.64 45.77
C LYS A 522 5.39 4.32 46.41
N LYS A 523 5.04 3.19 45.79
CA LYS A 523 5.42 1.85 46.26
C LYS A 523 6.92 1.62 46.24
N LYS A 524 7.65 2.24 45.30
CA LYS A 524 9.06 1.92 45.05
C LYS A 524 10.07 2.83 45.75
N PHE A 525 9.73 4.09 46.04
CA PHE A 525 10.70 5.07 46.56
C PHE A 525 10.32 5.72 47.90
N GLY A 526 9.13 5.44 48.44
CA GLY A 526 8.65 6.05 49.68
C GLY A 526 8.28 7.53 49.53
N VAL A 527 7.30 7.98 50.33
CA VAL A 527 6.64 9.29 50.19
C VAL A 527 7.61 10.48 50.39
N GLN A 528 8.61 10.34 51.27
CA GLN A 528 9.48 11.45 51.70
C GLN A 528 10.52 11.90 50.67
N ALA A 529 10.94 11.03 49.73
CA ALA A 529 11.90 11.40 48.68
C ALA A 529 11.27 12.30 47.59
N ILE A 530 9.95 12.21 47.43
CA ILE A 530 9.19 12.96 46.41
C ILE A 530 8.94 14.41 46.88
N GLU A 531 8.65 14.63 48.17
CA GLU A 531 8.32 15.95 48.70
C GLU A 531 9.50 16.94 48.64
N LYS A 532 10.74 16.49 48.91
CA LYS A 532 11.94 17.34 48.87
C LYS A 532 12.30 17.80 47.45
N SER A 533 12.01 17.00 46.42
CA SER A 533 12.22 17.36 45.01
C SER A 533 11.16 18.33 44.49
N TRP A 534 9.99 18.42 45.14
CA TRP A 534 8.87 19.24 44.69
C TRP A 534 8.98 20.69 45.16
N GLN A 535 9.48 20.94 46.38
CA GLN A 535 9.68 22.30 46.91
C GLN A 535 10.72 23.12 46.14
N LEU A 536 11.82 22.49 45.68
CA LEU A 536 12.86 23.16 44.88
C LEU A 536 12.41 23.54 43.45
N LYS A 537 11.31 22.94 42.94
CA LYS A 537 10.82 23.18 41.57
C LYS A 537 9.73 24.25 41.49
N LEU A 538 9.03 24.56 42.59
CA LEU A 538 7.98 25.59 42.65
C LEU A 538 8.53 27.01 42.48
N ASN A 539 9.66 27.34 43.13
CA ASN A 539 10.28 28.68 43.04
C ASN A 539 10.80 29.03 41.63
N PHE A 540 11.08 28.01 40.80
CA PHE A 540 11.53 28.21 39.41
C PHE A 540 10.35 28.45 38.44
N ILE A 541 9.17 27.90 38.74
CA ILE A 541 7.97 28.04 37.91
C ILE A 541 7.37 29.44 38.04
N GLU A 542 7.37 30.03 39.24
CA GLU A 542 6.89 31.40 39.46
C GLU A 542 7.71 32.45 38.68
N SER A 543 9.01 32.21 38.48
CA SER A 543 9.89 33.06 37.66
C SER A 543 9.57 33.00 36.17
N VAL A 544 9.05 31.88 35.67
CA VAL A 544 8.79 31.65 34.23
C VAL A 544 7.40 32.14 33.83
N LEU A 545 6.42 32.05 34.74
CA LEU A 545 5.04 32.49 34.49
C LEU A 545 4.94 34.02 34.32
N HIS A 546 5.82 34.80 34.96
CA HIS A 546 5.85 36.26 34.82
C HIS A 546 6.26 36.75 33.41
N GLN A 547 6.79 35.89 32.54
CA GLN A 547 7.23 36.22 31.18
C GLN A 547 6.23 35.79 30.07
N ALA A 548 5.16 35.07 30.42
CA ALA A 548 4.28 34.39 29.46
C ALA A 548 3.08 35.22 28.95
N ASP A 549 2.83 36.42 29.48
CA ASP A 549 1.67 37.26 29.14
C ASP A 549 1.63 37.75 27.67
N ASN A 550 2.70 37.56 26.89
CA ASN A 550 2.74 37.92 25.47
C ASN A 550 2.18 36.87 24.50
N TYR A 551 1.93 35.63 24.94
CA TYR A 551 1.49 34.53 24.05
C TYR A 551 -0.03 34.44 23.86
N GLN A 552 -0.82 35.07 24.75
CA GLN A 552 -2.28 35.06 24.66
C GLN A 552 -2.79 35.75 23.39
N THR A 553 -2.07 36.77 22.92
CA THR A 553 -2.38 37.51 21.69
C THR A 553 -2.17 36.67 20.44
N TYR A 554 -1.19 35.76 20.44
CA TYR A 554 -0.90 34.86 19.33
C TYR A 554 -1.92 33.71 19.22
N PHE A 555 -2.39 33.22 20.37
CA PHE A 555 -3.44 32.21 20.44
C PHE A 555 -4.78 32.73 19.90
N ASN A 556 -5.15 33.98 20.23
CA ASN A 556 -6.37 34.60 19.73
C ASN A 556 -6.34 34.88 18.22
N TYR A 557 -5.16 35.15 17.64
CA TYR A 557 -4.98 35.28 16.20
C TYR A 557 -5.20 33.96 15.46
N LEU A 558 -4.66 32.85 15.98
CA LEU A 558 -4.83 31.51 15.39
C LEU A 558 -6.27 31.00 15.45
N MET A 559 -6.99 31.31 16.54
CA MET A 559 -8.42 30.96 16.67
C MET A 559 -9.33 31.78 15.75
N SER A 560 -8.89 32.94 15.26
CA SER A 560 -9.65 33.74 14.29
C SER A 560 -9.55 33.23 12.84
N LEU A 561 -8.66 32.25 12.59
CA LEU A 561 -8.42 31.65 11.27
C LEU A 561 -9.13 30.29 11.08
N THR A 562 -9.87 29.82 12.08
CA THR A 562 -10.72 28.62 12.05
C THR A 562 -12.17 29.02 12.21
#